data_AF-A0A973B6P8-F1
#
_entry.id   AF-A0A973B6P8-F1
#
_cell.length_a   1.000
_cell.length_b   1.000
_cell.length_c   1.000
_cell.angle_alpha   90.00
_cell.angle_beta   90.00
_cell.angle_gamma   90.00
#
_symmetry.space_group_name_H-M   'P 1'
#
loop_
_entity.id
_entity.type
_entity.pdbx_description
1 polymer ?
#
loop_
_entity_poly.entity_id
_entity_poly.type
_entity_poly.pdbx_seq_one_letter_code
_entity_poly.pdbx_strand_id
1 'polypeptide(L)'
;MSNLHPMLNVAVKAARAAGAIINRAALDVESVRVSVKQTNDFVTEIDQAAEAIIIETLLTAYPGHGILAEESGSEQGAKDSEFVWIIDPLDGTTNFIHGFPVYCVS
;
A
#
# COMPACT_ATOMS: atom_id res chain seq x y z
N MET A 1 -11.51 25.86 4.19
CA MET A 1 -11.18 24.49 3.75
C MET A 1 -10.36 24.60 2.48
N SER A 2 -9.12 24.15 2.48
CA SER A 2 -8.32 24.08 1.27
C SER A 2 -8.95 23.09 0.29
N ASN A 3 -9.31 23.54 -0.91
CA ASN A 3 -9.70 22.63 -1.99
C ASN A 3 -8.45 21.89 -2.45
N LEU A 4 -8.26 20.67 -1.94
CA LEU A 4 -7.26 19.76 -2.48
C LEU A 4 -7.63 19.38 -3.91
N HIS A 5 -6.62 19.25 -4.77
CA HIS A 5 -6.79 18.73 -6.12
C HIS A 5 -7.50 17.36 -6.07
N PRO A 6 -8.49 17.07 -6.95
CA PRO A 6 -9.28 15.84 -6.88
C PRO A 6 -8.43 14.56 -6.79
N MET A 7 -7.33 14.49 -7.56
CA MET A 7 -6.40 13.36 -7.51
C MET A 7 -5.73 13.21 -6.13
N LEU A 8 -5.37 14.31 -5.48
CA LEU A 8 -4.75 14.27 -4.17
C LEU A 8 -5.73 13.75 -3.10
N ASN A 9 -7.02 14.09 -3.20
CA ASN A 9 -8.04 13.54 -2.30
C ASN A 9 -8.16 12.01 -2.45
N VAL A 10 -8.10 11.51 -3.68
CA VAL A 10 -8.16 10.07 -3.96
C VAL A 10 -6.89 9.37 -3.48
N ALA A 11 -5.71 9.95 -3.70
CA ALA A 11 -4.44 9.42 -3.20
C ALA A 11 -4.43 9.33 -1.66
N VAL A 12 -4.87 10.38 -0.97
CA VAL A 12 -4.99 10.38 0.49
C VAL A 12 -5.98 9.31 0.96
N LYS A 13 -7.08 9.09 0.23
CA LYS A 13 -8.04 8.03 0.55
C LYS A 13 -7.41 6.64 0.41
N ALA A 14 -6.69 6.39 -0.68
CA ALA A 14 -5.99 5.13 -0.93
C ALA A 14 -4.94 4.85 0.16
N ALA A 15 -4.07 5.83 0.44
CA ALA A 15 -3.02 5.70 1.46
C ALA A 15 -3.60 5.45 2.87
N ARG A 16 -4.71 6.11 3.22
CA ARG A 16 -5.39 5.86 4.51
C ARG A 16 -6.01 4.47 4.60
N ALA A 17 -6.51 3.93 3.49
CA ALA A 17 -7.08 2.59 3.46
C ALA A 17 -6.00 1.53 3.67
N ALA A 18 -4.86 1.62 2.96
CA ALA A 18 -3.69 0.78 3.20
C ALA A 18 -3.16 0.93 4.63
N GLY A 19 -3.01 2.16 5.11
CA GLY A 19 -2.55 2.42 6.48
C GLY A 19 -3.43 1.78 7.56
N ALA A 20 -4.74 1.62 7.33
CA ALA A 20 -5.61 0.91 8.27
C ALA A 20 -5.32 -0.60 8.33
N ILE A 21 -4.96 -1.22 7.20
CA ILE A 21 -4.55 -2.63 7.13
C ILE A 21 -3.22 -2.81 7.86
N ILE A 22 -2.23 -1.97 7.54
CA ILE A 22 -0.89 -2.01 8.13
C ILE A 22 -0.95 -1.80 9.65
N ASN A 23 -1.70 -0.79 10.11
CA ASN A 23 -1.86 -0.52 11.54
C ASN A 23 -2.50 -1.69 12.29
N ARG A 24 -3.47 -2.38 11.68
CA ARG A 24 -4.07 -3.58 12.30
C ARG A 24 -3.05 -4.70 12.41
N ALA A 25 -2.29 -4.95 11.35
CA ALA A 25 -1.26 -5.97 11.33
C ALA A 25 -0.11 -5.67 12.30
N ALA A 26 0.23 -4.40 12.51
CA ALA A 26 1.22 -3.97 13.48
C ALA A 26 0.85 -4.35 14.94
N LEU A 27 -0.44 -4.52 15.25
CA LEU A 27 -0.87 -5.00 16.57
C LEU A 27 -0.61 -6.49 16.76
N ASP A 28 -0.62 -7.25 15.67
CA ASP A 28 -0.45 -8.71 15.67
C ASP A 28 1.01 -9.13 15.46
N VAL A 29 1.88 -8.24 14.94
CA VAL A 29 3.26 -8.54 14.55
C VAL A 29 4.10 -9.10 15.71
N GLU A 30 3.86 -8.68 16.95
CA GLU A 30 4.56 -9.20 18.14
C GLU A 30 4.32 -10.70 18.35
N SER A 31 3.13 -11.21 17.96
CA SER A 31 2.78 -12.62 18.08
C SER A 31 3.42 -13.51 17.01
N VAL A 32 3.74 -12.95 15.84
CA VAL A 32 4.24 -13.67 14.65
C VAL A 32 5.77 -13.84 14.67
N ARG A 33 6.49 -13.02 15.45
CA ARG A 33 7.97 -12.97 15.49
C ARG A 33 8.71 -14.23 15.94
N VAL A 34 8.01 -15.28 16.38
CA VAL A 34 8.61 -16.50 16.90
C VAL A 34 9.34 -17.30 15.81
N SER A 35 9.04 -17.05 14.52
CA SER A 35 9.68 -17.72 13.38
C SER A 35 9.91 -16.77 12.20
N VAL A 36 11.15 -16.66 11.73
CA VAL A 36 11.55 -15.80 10.59
C VAL A 36 10.74 -16.09 9.32
N LYS A 37 10.47 -17.36 9.02
CA LYS A 37 9.68 -17.73 7.83
C LYS A 37 8.24 -17.22 7.95
N GLN A 38 7.62 -17.38 9.12
CA GLN A 38 6.26 -16.90 9.36
C GLN A 38 6.19 -15.36 9.32
N THR A 39 7.24 -14.68 9.79
CA THR A 39 7.35 -13.22 9.72
C THR A 39 7.42 -12.73 8.28
N ASN A 40 8.23 -13.36 7.42
CA ASN A 40 8.32 -12.96 6.00
C ASN A 40 7.01 -13.21 5.27
N ASP A 41 6.41 -14.40 5.45
CA ASP A 41 5.12 -14.74 4.81
C ASP A 41 4.03 -13.75 5.26
N PHE A 42 3.99 -13.42 6.57
CA PHE A 42 3.05 -12.45 7.13
C PHE A 42 3.19 -11.06 6.51
N VAL A 43 4.41 -10.56 6.39
CA VAL A 43 4.67 -9.25 5.83
C VAL A 43 4.25 -9.18 4.37
N THR A 44 4.62 -10.19 3.57
CA THR A 44 4.19 -10.27 2.18
C THR A 44 2.67 -10.26 2.04
N GLU A 45 1.92 -10.91 2.94
CA GLU A 45 0.46 -10.82 2.95
C GLU A 45 -0.05 -9.39 3.23
N ILE A 46 0.61 -8.64 4.11
CA ILE A 46 0.26 -7.25 4.41
C ILE A 46 0.57 -6.33 3.25
N ASP A 47 1.75 -6.45 2.65
CA ASP A 47 2.17 -5.71 1.45
C ASP A 47 1.17 -5.89 0.31
N GLN A 48 0.84 -7.14 0.00
CA GLN A 48 -0.13 -7.47 -1.06
C GLN A 48 -1.54 -6.94 -0.75
N ALA A 49 -1.99 -7.02 0.49
CA ALA A 49 -3.30 -6.50 0.89
C ALA A 49 -3.37 -4.97 0.82
N ALA A 50 -2.29 -4.29 1.23
CA ALA A 50 -2.16 -2.84 1.15
C ALA A 50 -2.09 -2.37 -0.31
N GLU A 51 -1.32 -3.05 -1.17
CA GLU A 51 -1.25 -2.76 -2.60
C GLU A 51 -2.62 -2.92 -3.27
N ALA A 52 -3.32 -4.04 -3.02
CA ALA A 52 -4.61 -4.32 -3.60
C ALA A 52 -5.65 -3.22 -3.29
N ILE A 53 -5.73 -2.75 -2.04
CA ILE A 53 -6.70 -1.70 -1.67
C ILE A 53 -6.34 -0.33 -2.25
N ILE A 54 -5.04 -0.05 -2.41
CA ILE A 54 -4.58 1.17 -3.09
C ILE A 54 -5.03 1.13 -4.54
N ILE A 55 -4.71 0.06 -5.26
CA ILE A 55 -5.06 -0.12 -6.68
C ILE A 55 -6.57 -0.05 -6.89
N GLU A 56 -7.35 -0.77 -6.08
CA GLU A 56 -8.82 -0.73 -6.14
C GLU A 56 -9.34 0.71 -5.97
N THR A 57 -8.85 1.44 -4.96
CA THR A 57 -9.28 2.80 -4.67
C THR A 57 -8.94 3.76 -5.81
N LEU A 58 -7.72 3.68 -6.34
CA LEU A 58 -7.24 4.53 -7.42
C LEU A 58 -8.00 4.27 -8.73
N LEU A 59 -8.13 3.00 -9.14
CA LEU A 59 -8.78 2.62 -10.39
C LEU A 59 -10.30 2.74 -10.34
N THR A 60 -10.93 2.68 -9.16
CA THR A 60 -12.35 3.02 -9.01
C THR A 60 -12.62 4.49 -9.36
N ALA A 61 -11.72 5.39 -8.96
CA ALA A 61 -11.86 6.82 -9.25
C ALA A 61 -11.33 7.19 -10.65
N TYR A 62 -10.30 6.49 -11.11
CA TYR A 62 -9.61 6.75 -12.38
C TYR A 62 -9.36 5.45 -13.17
N PRO A 63 -10.41 4.84 -13.77
CA PRO A 63 -10.29 3.54 -14.45
C PRO A 63 -9.33 3.53 -15.65
N GLY A 64 -9.05 4.70 -16.23
CA GLY A 64 -8.16 4.86 -17.38
C GLY A 64 -6.70 5.16 -17.01
N HIS A 65 -6.34 5.23 -15.73
CA HIS A 65 -4.97 5.48 -15.31
C HIS A 65 -4.15 4.18 -15.26
N GLY A 66 -2.83 4.31 -15.40
CA GLY A 66 -1.89 3.21 -15.19
C GLY A 66 -1.45 3.09 -13.72
N ILE A 67 -0.95 1.93 -13.34
CA ILE A 67 -0.33 1.66 -12.04
C ILE A 67 1.10 1.16 -12.28
N LEU A 68 2.04 1.62 -11.47
CA LEU A 68 3.34 1.00 -11.25
C LEU A 68 3.50 0.74 -9.75
N ALA A 69 3.33 -0.50 -9.35
CA ALA A 69 3.40 -0.92 -7.96
C ALA A 69 4.71 -1.68 -7.67
N GLU A 70 5.17 -1.65 -6.42
CA GLU A 70 6.38 -2.35 -6.01
C GLU A 70 6.26 -3.88 -6.20
N GLU A 71 5.13 -4.47 -5.80
CA GLU A 71 4.97 -5.94 -5.79
C GLU A 71 4.48 -6.48 -7.13
N SER A 72 3.45 -5.86 -7.73
CA SER A 72 2.86 -6.31 -9.00
C SER A 72 3.39 -5.61 -10.26
N GLY A 73 4.32 -4.66 -10.13
CA GLY A 73 4.87 -3.93 -11.26
C GLY A 73 3.80 -3.15 -12.04
N SER A 74 3.81 -3.27 -13.37
CA SER A 74 2.89 -2.55 -14.28
C SER A 74 1.76 -3.42 -14.84
N GLU A 75 1.38 -4.48 -14.12
CA GLU A 75 0.34 -5.41 -14.57
C GLU A 75 -1.08 -4.84 -14.43
N GLN A 76 -1.28 -3.86 -13.55
CA GLN A 76 -2.58 -3.27 -13.23
C GLN A 76 -2.78 -1.90 -13.90
N GLY A 77 -4.05 -1.55 -14.14
CA GLY A 77 -4.42 -0.30 -14.80
C GLY A 77 -4.17 -0.30 -16.31
N ALA A 78 -4.32 0.88 -16.93
CA ALA A 78 -4.15 1.06 -18.37
C ALA A 78 -2.66 1.19 -18.75
N LYS A 79 -2.20 0.36 -19.70
CA LYS A 79 -0.78 0.28 -20.12
C LYS A 79 -0.27 1.52 -20.86
N ASP A 80 -1.14 2.16 -21.66
CA ASP A 80 -0.80 3.33 -22.48
C ASP A 80 -1.47 4.60 -21.95
N SER A 81 -1.49 4.76 -20.62
CA SER A 81 -2.08 5.93 -19.97
C SER A 81 -1.12 7.12 -19.94
N GLU A 82 -1.64 8.33 -20.14
CA GLU A 82 -0.91 9.59 -19.90
C GLU A 82 -0.62 9.80 -18.40
N PHE A 83 -1.42 9.20 -17.52
CA PHE A 83 -1.28 9.29 -16.06
C PHE A 83 -0.96 7.93 -15.45
N VAL A 84 0.09 7.86 -14.64
CA VAL A 84 0.51 6.65 -13.92
C VAL A 84 0.63 6.98 -12.43
N TRP A 85 0.03 6.14 -11.59
CA TRP A 85 0.26 6.15 -10.15
C TRP A 85 1.43 5.23 -9.82
N ILE A 86 2.43 5.75 -9.11
CA ILE A 86 3.56 4.98 -8.61
C ILE A 86 3.29 4.77 -7.12
N ILE A 87 3.28 3.52 -6.67
CA ILE A 87 2.87 3.18 -5.30
C ILE A 87 3.87 2.25 -4.63
N ASP A 88 4.10 2.50 -3.35
CA ASP A 88 4.79 1.59 -2.43
C ASP A 88 3.82 1.35 -1.25
N PRO A 89 3.31 0.11 -1.10
CA PRO A 89 2.29 -0.19 -0.11
C PRO A 89 2.83 -0.14 1.34
N LEU A 90 4.13 -0.31 1.57
CA LEU A 90 4.77 -0.30 2.89
C LEU A 90 6.28 -0.02 2.80
N ASP A 91 6.64 1.26 2.67
CA ASP A 91 8.04 1.67 2.79
C ASP A 91 8.51 1.51 4.24
N GLY A 92 9.61 0.80 4.43
CA GLY A 92 10.14 0.48 5.75
C GLY A 92 9.65 -0.86 6.31
N THR A 93 9.39 -1.84 5.45
CA THR A 93 9.06 -3.24 5.79
C THR A 93 9.95 -3.81 6.90
N THR A 94 11.26 -3.52 6.87
CA THR A 94 12.20 -3.94 7.92
C THR A 94 11.83 -3.33 9.28
N ASN A 95 11.47 -2.05 9.33
CA ASN A 95 11.04 -1.41 10.56
C ASN A 95 9.73 -2.00 11.06
N PHE A 96 8.77 -2.25 10.17
CA PHE A 96 7.50 -2.91 10.47
C PHE A 96 7.72 -4.28 11.13
N ILE A 97 8.54 -5.13 10.51
CA ILE A 97 8.90 -6.47 11.02
C ILE A 97 9.44 -6.41 12.44
N HIS A 98 10.32 -5.45 12.71
CA HIS A 98 10.97 -5.29 14.01
C HIS A 98 10.16 -4.43 14.99
N GLY A 99 9.01 -3.89 14.57
CA GLY A 99 8.07 -3.17 15.43
C GLY A 99 8.50 -1.74 15.72
N PHE A 100 9.41 -1.22 14.91
CA PHE A 100 9.74 0.19 14.91
C PHE A 100 8.63 0.91 14.15
N PRO A 101 7.90 1.86 14.78
CA PRO A 101 6.74 2.52 14.18
C PRO A 101 7.16 3.65 13.22
N VAL A 102 8.12 3.36 12.34
CA VAL A 102 8.68 4.28 11.36
C VAL A 102 8.65 3.60 10.00
N TYR A 103 7.51 3.72 9.35
CA TYR A 103 7.19 3.20 8.01
C TYR A 103 6.03 4.04 7.45
N CYS A 104 5.80 3.97 6.14
CA CYS A 104 4.72 4.74 5.51
C CYS A 104 4.13 4.03 4.29
N VAL A 105 3.09 4.63 3.72
CA VAL A 105 2.55 4.32 2.39
C VAL A 105 2.98 5.46 1.47
N SER A 106 3.52 5.16 0.29
CA SER A 106 3.92 6.16 -0.70
C SER A 106 3.16 6.06 -2.01
#